data_AF-A0A6A3GHB3-F1
#
_entry.id   AF-A0A6A3GHB3-F1
#
_cell.length_a   1.000
_cell.length_b   1.000
_cell.length_c   1.000
_cell.angle_alpha   90.00
_cell.angle_beta   90.00
_cell.angle_gamma   90.00
#
_symmetry.space_group_name_H-M   'P 1'
#
loop_
_entity.id
_entity.type
_entity.pdbx_description
1 polymer ?
#
loop_
_entity_poly.entity_id
_entity_poly.type
_entity_poly.pdbx_seq_one_letter_code
_entity_poly.pdbx_strand_id
1 'polypeptide(L)'
;MDLLPFASLFSVGGVMSFVWFFEIGLGPIPWLIAAEMFPPRSRTTATSIATMVNWLGLFIIGIVFPTMQSALGDYIFVPFAMLLVLTLAFSLKFVPETKGKTLDEIQDKINPY
;
A
#
# COMPACT_ATOMS: atom_id res chain seq x y z
N MET A 1 14.99 -27.63 23.54
CA MET A 1 15.44 -26.42 22.82
C MET A 1 15.09 -26.60 21.34
N ASP A 2 13.86 -27.05 21.05
CA ASP A 2 13.50 -27.67 19.76
C ASP A 2 12.25 -27.05 19.13
N LEU A 3 11.72 -25.97 19.73
CA LEU A 3 10.61 -25.18 19.17
C LEU A 3 11.09 -24.05 18.25
N LEU A 4 12.37 -23.67 18.34
CA LEU A 4 12.97 -22.61 17.52
C LEU A 4 12.88 -22.87 16.00
N PRO A 5 13.07 -24.11 15.48
CA PRO A 5 12.97 -24.35 14.04
C PRO A 5 11.53 -24.22 13.54
N PHE A 6 10.55 -24.71 14.31
CA PHE A 6 9.13 -24.67 13.93
C PHE A 6 8.53 -23.27 14.06
N ALA A 7 8.82 -22.57 15.17
CA ALA A 7 8.41 -21.18 15.35
C ALA A 7 9.05 -20.25 14.30
N SER A 8 10.30 -20.50 13.92
CA SER A 8 10.96 -19.81 12.81
C SER A 8 10.28 -20.10 11.48
N LEU A 9 9.93 -21.35 11.18
CA LEU A 9 9.22 -21.71 9.95
C LEU A 9 7.84 -21.05 9.84
N PHE A 10 7.09 -21.01 10.95
CA PHE A 10 5.80 -20.32 11.00
C PHE A 10 5.95 -18.82 10.75
N SER A 11 6.93 -18.17 11.39
CA SER A 11 7.24 -16.75 11.18
C SER A 11 7.67 -16.46 9.74
N VAL A 12 8.54 -17.30 9.15
CA VAL A 12 8.94 -17.20 7.74
C VAL A 12 7.73 -17.35 6.82
N GLY A 13 6.88 -18.35 7.06
CA GLY A 13 5.65 -18.56 6.30
C GLY A 13 4.71 -17.36 6.39
N GLY A 14 4.58 -16.75 7.57
CA GLY A 14 3.79 -15.54 7.78
C GLY A 14 4.31 -14.33 6.98
N VAL A 15 5.62 -14.08 7.05
CA VAL A 15 6.26 -12.99 6.28
C VAL A 15 6.14 -13.24 4.77
N MET A 16 6.37 -14.47 4.30
CA MET A 16 6.22 -14.82 2.89
C MET A 16 4.78 -14.63 2.40
N SER A 17 3.80 -15.02 3.22
CA SER A 17 2.38 -14.82 2.90
C SER A 17 2.05 -13.34 2.80
N PHE A 18 2.53 -12.53 3.75
CA PHE A 18 2.37 -11.08 3.71
C PHE A 18 2.96 -10.48 2.42
N VAL A 19 4.18 -10.86 2.05
CA VAL A 19 4.83 -10.40 0.81
C VAL A 19 4.03 -10.82 -0.42
N TRP A 20 3.55 -12.07 -0.48
CA TRP A 20 2.72 -12.54 -1.59
C TRP A 20 1.44 -11.71 -1.78
N PHE A 21 0.70 -11.45 -0.70
CA PHE A 21 -0.51 -10.64 -0.79
C PHE A 21 -0.21 -9.18 -1.12
N PHE A 22 0.90 -8.65 -0.62
CA PHE A 22 1.36 -7.30 -0.98
C PHE A 22 1.62 -7.20 -2.48
N GLU A 23 2.39 -8.13 -3.06
CA GLU A 23 2.76 -8.11 -4.49
C GLU A 23 1.59 -8.36 -5.45
N ILE A 24 0.53 -9.02 -5.02
CA ILE A 24 -0.70 -9.17 -5.84
C ILE A 24 -1.47 -7.85 -5.95
N GLY A 25 -1.35 -6.96 -4.96
CA GLY A 25 -2.14 -5.74 -4.85
C GLY A 25 -1.28 -4.50 -4.65
N LEU A 26 -1.02 -4.15 -3.40
CA LEU A 26 -0.41 -2.87 -3.03
C LEU A 26 1.03 -2.66 -3.55
N GLY A 27 1.72 -3.72 -3.97
CA GLY A 27 3.02 -3.64 -4.64
C GLY A 27 2.93 -2.91 -5.99
N PRO A 28 2.29 -3.50 -7.01
CA PRO A 28 2.22 -2.92 -8.35
C PRO A 28 1.06 -1.93 -8.57
N ILE A 29 -0.09 -2.14 -7.94
CA ILE A 29 -1.33 -1.45 -8.31
C ILE A 29 -1.29 0.06 -8.10
N PRO A 30 -0.75 0.62 -6.99
CA PRO A 30 -0.67 2.08 -6.81
C PRO A 30 0.12 2.79 -7.92
N TRP A 31 1.19 2.16 -8.42
CA TRP A 31 2.00 2.71 -9.52
C TRP A 31 1.25 2.67 -10.85
N LEU A 32 0.51 1.58 -11.09
CA LEU A 32 -0.30 1.40 -12.30
C LEU A 32 -1.47 2.39 -12.33
N ILE A 33 -2.22 2.50 -11.24
CA ILE A 33 -3.36 3.41 -11.11
C ILE A 33 -2.92 4.87 -11.24
N ALA A 34 -1.76 5.25 -10.67
CA ALA A 34 -1.21 6.59 -10.85
C ALA A 34 -0.90 6.93 -12.32
N ALA A 35 -0.64 5.94 -13.18
CA ALA A 35 -0.46 6.16 -14.61
C ALA A 35 -1.80 6.15 -15.38
N GLU A 36 -2.77 5.35 -14.96
CA GLU A 36 -4.05 5.17 -15.65
C GLU A 36 -5.09 6.25 -15.32
N MET A 37 -5.08 6.79 -14.09
CA MET A 37 -6.08 7.77 -13.64
C MET A 37 -5.89 9.18 -14.21
N PHE A 38 -4.70 9.52 -14.72
CA PHE A 38 -4.37 10.89 -15.08
C PHE A 38 -4.13 11.07 -16.60
N PRO A 39 -4.65 12.17 -17.19
CA PRO A 39 -4.32 12.54 -18.56
C PRO A 39 -2.83 12.80 -18.72
N PRO A 40 -2.26 12.59 -19.94
CA PRO A 40 -0.83 12.75 -20.18
C PRO A 40 -0.24 14.09 -19.71
N ARG A 41 -1.04 15.17 -19.80
CA ARG A 41 -0.62 16.53 -19.40
C ARG A 41 -0.38 16.68 -17.89
N SER A 42 -1.15 15.99 -17.04
CA SER A 42 -1.03 16.08 -15.56
C SER A 42 -0.38 14.86 -14.93
N ARG A 43 -0.26 13.75 -15.67
CA ARG A 43 0.28 12.47 -15.19
C ARG A 43 1.64 12.63 -14.55
N THR A 44 2.59 13.28 -15.22
CA THR A 44 3.95 13.46 -14.67
C THR A 44 3.92 14.13 -13.30
N THR A 45 3.19 15.24 -13.16
CA THR A 45 3.06 15.95 -11.88
C THR A 45 2.37 15.09 -10.82
N ALA A 46 1.27 14.42 -11.16
CA ALA A 46 0.54 13.56 -10.24
C ALA A 46 1.41 12.38 -9.74
N THR A 47 2.10 11.69 -10.66
CA THR A 47 3.01 10.59 -10.33
C THR A 47 4.20 11.07 -9.51
N SER A 48 4.78 12.25 -9.79
CA SER A 48 5.86 12.82 -8.98
C SER A 48 5.42 13.11 -7.54
N ILE A 49 4.23 13.69 -7.35
CA ILE A 49 3.69 13.94 -6.01
C ILE A 49 3.43 12.61 -5.28
N ALA A 50 2.79 11.64 -5.95
CA ALA A 50 2.55 10.31 -5.38
C ALA A 50 3.86 9.62 -4.95
N THR A 51 4.89 9.71 -5.80
CA THR A 51 6.23 9.17 -5.53
C THR A 51 6.87 9.87 -4.32
N MET A 52 6.80 11.20 -4.27
CA MET A 52 7.33 11.98 -3.15
C MET A 52 6.64 11.58 -1.83
N VAL A 53 5.32 11.46 -1.82
CA VAL A 53 4.54 11.04 -0.64
C VAL A 53 4.92 9.61 -0.23
N ASN A 54 5.11 8.70 -1.19
CA ASN A 54 5.56 7.33 -0.92
C ASN A 54 6.93 7.32 -0.22
N TRP A 55 7.92 7.99 -0.78
CA TRP A 55 9.28 8.02 -0.21
C TRP A 55 9.33 8.75 1.14
N LEU A 56 8.55 9.81 1.30
CA LEU A 56 8.43 10.49 2.59
C LEU A 56 7.80 9.57 3.65
N GLY A 57 6.77 8.81 3.30
CA GLY A 57 6.16 7.82 4.18
C GLY A 57 7.14 6.73 4.59
N LEU A 58 7.90 6.19 3.63
CA LEU A 58 8.97 5.21 3.90
C LEU A 58 10.05 5.78 4.83
N PHE A 59 10.46 7.02 4.61
CA PHE A 59 11.44 7.68 5.47
C PHE A 59 10.92 7.87 6.91
N ILE A 60 9.69 8.36 7.07
CA ILE A 60 9.06 8.53 8.38
C ILE A 60 8.94 7.19 9.11
N ILE A 61 8.43 6.15 8.44
CA ILE A 61 8.32 4.82 9.02
C ILE A 61 9.70 4.29 9.39
N GLY A 62 10.71 4.45 8.54
CA GLY A 62 12.08 4.01 8.80
C GLY A 62 12.69 4.61 10.07
N ILE A 63 12.38 5.87 10.38
CA ILE A 63 12.85 6.55 11.60
C ILE A 63 12.01 6.17 12.82
N VAL A 64 10.69 6.10 12.66
CA VAL A 64 9.75 5.96 13.77
C VAL A 64 9.59 4.50 14.21
N PHE A 65 9.80 3.53 13.31
CA PHE A 65 9.59 2.11 13.56
C PHE A 65 10.38 1.59 14.77
N PRO A 66 11.69 1.86 14.95
CA PRO A 66 12.43 1.39 16.12
C PRO A 66 11.84 1.90 17.45
N THR A 67 11.39 3.16 17.50
CA THR A 67 10.75 3.75 18.69
C THR A 67 9.36 3.16 18.93
N MET A 68 8.58 2.90 17.87
CA MET A 68 7.31 2.19 18.01
C MET A 68 7.52 0.74 18.49
N GLN A 69 8.54 0.06 17.96
CA GLN A 69 8.88 -1.32 18.32
C GLN A 69 9.27 -1.44 19.80
N SER A 70 10.02 -0.47 20.34
CA SER A 70 10.37 -0.47 21.76
C SER A 70 9.17 -0.20 22.67
N ALA A 71 8.19 0.58 22.20
CA ALA A 71 6.98 0.88 22.96
C ALA A 71 5.91 -0.22 22.89
N LEU A 72 5.74 -0.87 21.73
CA LEU A 72 4.64 -1.82 21.46
C LEU A 72 5.05 -3.28 21.56
N GLY A 73 6.35 -3.60 21.50
CA GLY A 73 6.85 -4.98 21.55
C GLY A 73 6.21 -5.87 20.48
N ASP A 74 5.64 -7.00 20.89
CA ASP A 74 5.02 -7.98 20.00
C ASP A 74 3.79 -7.44 19.25
N TYR A 75 3.21 -6.33 19.71
CA TYR A 75 2.03 -5.70 19.09
C TYR A 75 2.37 -4.66 18.01
N ILE A 76 3.65 -4.52 17.66
CA ILE A 76 4.14 -3.53 16.68
C ILE A 76 3.40 -3.55 15.33
N PHE A 77 2.90 -4.71 14.90
CA PHE A 77 2.19 -4.85 13.63
C PHE A 77 0.71 -4.44 13.71
N VAL A 78 0.12 -4.28 14.90
CA VAL A 78 -1.29 -3.90 15.06
C VAL A 78 -1.63 -2.54 14.44
N PRO A 79 -0.83 -1.46 14.65
CA PRO A 79 -1.04 -0.19 13.94
C PRO A 79 -1.01 -0.32 12.41
N PHE A 80 -0.10 -1.13 11.87
CA PHE A 80 -0.01 -1.35 10.42
C PHE A 80 -1.19 -2.17 9.90
N ALA A 81 -1.68 -3.15 10.65
CA ALA A 81 -2.89 -3.90 10.30
C ALA A 81 -4.12 -2.99 10.27
N MET A 82 -4.27 -2.08 11.24
CA MET A 82 -5.34 -1.07 11.21
C MET A 82 -5.22 -0.15 9.98
N LEU A 83 -4.00 0.30 9.65
CA LEU A 83 -3.76 1.10 8.45
C LEU A 83 -4.16 0.34 7.18
N LEU A 84 -3.85 -0.95 7.06
CA LEU A 84 -4.27 -1.77 5.92
C LEU A 84 -5.79 -1.87 5.79
N VAL A 85 -6.53 -1.99 6.91
CA VAL A 85 -8.00 -1.97 6.90
C VAL A 85 -8.53 -0.61 6.41
N LEU A 86 -7.94 0.49 6.86
CA LEU A 86 -8.29 1.83 6.38
C LEU A 86 -7.96 2.01 4.89
N THR A 87 -6.82 1.53 4.44
CA THR A 87 -6.44 1.53 3.01
C THR A 87 -7.43 0.71 2.19
N LEU A 88 -7.83 -0.47 2.65
CA LEU A 88 -8.84 -1.29 1.97
C LEU A 88 -10.18 -0.55 1.87
N ALA A 89 -10.66 0.03 2.97
CA ALA A 89 -11.90 0.79 2.98
C ALA A 89 -11.83 2.03 2.05
N PHE A 90 -10.68 2.72 2.04
CA PHE A 90 -10.43 3.82 1.12
C PHE A 90 -10.45 3.36 -0.34
N SER A 91 -9.73 2.29 -0.67
CA SER A 91 -9.66 1.73 -2.02
C SER A 91 -11.05 1.34 -2.53
N LEU A 92 -11.85 0.64 -1.72
CA LEU A 92 -13.19 0.22 -2.12
C LEU A 92 -14.15 1.39 -2.37
N LYS A 93 -13.96 2.51 -1.67
CA LYS A 93 -14.88 3.65 -1.73
C LYS A 93 -14.46 4.73 -2.74
N PHE A 94 -13.17 5.00 -2.87
CA PHE A 94 -12.66 6.18 -3.56
C PHE A 94 -11.80 5.87 -4.78
N VAL A 95 -11.28 4.65 -4.92
CA VAL A 95 -10.45 4.29 -6.07
C VAL A 95 -11.32 3.66 -7.15
N PRO A 96 -11.49 4.29 -8.33
CA PRO A 96 -12.28 3.73 -9.40
C PRO A 96 -11.58 2.54 -10.05
N GLU A 97 -12.36 1.57 -10.54
CA GLU A 97 -11.84 0.51 -11.42
C GLU A 97 -11.41 1.11 -12.77
N THR A 98 -10.14 0.93 -13.12
CA THR A 98 -9.49 1.43 -14.34
C THR A 98 -9.31 0.37 -15.41
N LYS A 99 -9.41 -0.92 -15.06
CA LYS A 99 -9.15 -2.03 -15.99
C LYS A 99 -10.13 -2.03 -17.15
N GLY A 100 -9.58 -1.97 -18.36
CA GLY A 100 -10.36 -2.01 -19.61
C GLY A 100 -11.22 -0.77 -19.83
N LYS A 101 -10.89 0.36 -19.16
CA LYS A 101 -11.60 1.63 -19.28
C LYS A 101 -10.77 2.67 -20.02
N THR A 102 -11.45 3.53 -20.78
CA THR A 102 -10.81 4.69 -21.37
C THR A 102 -10.56 5.75 -20.30
N LEU A 103 -9.63 6.66 -20.58
CA LEU A 103 -9.35 7.76 -19.67
C LEU A 103 -10.61 8.62 -19.42
N ASP A 104 -11.42 8.85 -20.44
CA ASP A 104 -12.65 9.64 -20.34
C ASP A 104 -13.67 8.95 -19.42
N GLU A 105 -13.89 7.63 -19.57
CA GLU A 105 -14.75 6.86 -18.65
C GLU A 105 -14.27 6.92 -17.19
N ILE A 106 -12.95 6.99 -16.97
CA ILE A 106 -12.34 7.14 -15.64
C ILE A 106 -12.57 8.56 -15.10
N GLN A 107 -12.38 9.60 -15.93
CA GLN A 107 -12.60 10.99 -15.51
C GLN A 107 -14.07 11.24 -15.14
N ASP A 108 -15.02 10.74 -15.93
CA ASP A 108 -16.46 10.87 -15.65
C ASP A 108 -16.86 10.24 -14.32
N LYS A 109 -16.19 9.14 -13.93
CA LYS A 109 -16.39 8.52 -12.60
C LYS A 109 -15.79 9.33 -11.46
N ILE A 110 -14.68 10.04 -11.70
CA ILE A 110 -13.99 10.85 -10.67
C ILE A 110 -14.67 12.21 -10.49
N ASN A 111 -15.09 12.83 -11.60
CA ASN A 111 -15.79 14.11 -11.63
C ASN A 111 -16.99 14.03 -12.59
N PRO A 112 -18.18 13.63 -12.09
CA PRO A 112 -19.38 13.43 -12.92
C PRO A 112 -20.09 14.73 -13.38
N TYR A 113 -19.38 15.87 -13.39
CA TYR A 113 -19.89 17.21 -13.74
C TYR A 113 -18.94 17.91 -14.72
#